data_AF-A0A935STK1-F1
#
_entry.id   AF-A0A935STK1-F1
#
_cell.length_a   1.000
_cell.length_b   1.000
_cell.length_c   1.000
_cell.angle_alpha   90.00
_cell.angle_beta   90.00
_cell.angle_gamma   90.00
#
_symmetry.space_group_name_H-M   'P 1'
#
loop_
_entity.id
_entity.type
_entity.pdbx_description
1 polymer ?
#
loop_
_entity_poly.entity_id
_entity_poly.type
_entity_poly.pdbx_seq_one_letter_code
_entity_poly.pdbx_strand_id
1 'polypeptide(L)'
;MKLSSGSNRFFVYDLKKDSILARGLVAHGSGSDNGGKELVFSNTISSYSTSLGKYKIGNSYDGKFGLAYKLHGLDKTNSNAFNRFVVLHSHSCIPQNEVAPLEICRSWGCPTVSPAFLSTLKMYLDKPGKPVLLQIFY
;
A
#
# COMPACT_ATOMS: atom_id res chain seq x y z
N MET A 1 -5.53 -18.71 3.14
CA MET A 1 -5.02 -18.26 4.45
C MET A 1 -4.78 -16.75 4.40
N LYS A 2 -5.21 -16.00 5.41
CA LYS A 2 -4.94 -14.55 5.53
C LYS A 2 -3.55 -14.37 6.15
N LEU A 3 -2.70 -13.52 5.55
CA LEU A 3 -1.35 -13.25 6.05
C LEU A 3 -1.39 -12.21 7.17
N SER A 4 -0.58 -12.40 8.21
CA SER A 4 -0.41 -11.42 9.31
C SER A 4 0.17 -10.10 8.78
N SER A 5 -0.12 -9.00 9.48
CA SER A 5 0.46 -7.70 9.18
C SER A 5 1.99 -7.69 9.33
N GLY A 6 2.54 -8.54 10.21
CA GLY A 6 3.98 -8.75 10.39
C GLY A 6 4.65 -9.63 9.33
N SER A 7 3.88 -10.14 8.35
CA SER A 7 4.39 -10.89 7.21
C SER A 7 4.41 -10.05 5.93
N ASN A 8 5.25 -10.43 4.97
CA ASN A 8 5.34 -9.78 3.66
C ASN A 8 4.00 -9.89 2.92
N ARG A 9 3.40 -8.74 2.61
CA ARG A 9 2.09 -8.62 1.95
C ARG A 9 2.10 -7.67 0.75
N PHE A 10 3.18 -6.94 0.53
CA PHE A 10 3.39 -6.17 -0.69
C PHE A 10 4.34 -6.94 -1.60
N PHE A 11 3.96 -7.10 -2.87
CA PHE A 11 4.78 -7.80 -3.86
C PHE A 11 4.92 -6.95 -5.11
N VAL A 12 6.15 -6.86 -5.63
CA VAL A 12 6.42 -6.37 -6.98
C VAL A 12 6.52 -7.60 -7.88
N TYR A 13 5.66 -7.68 -8.88
CA TYR A 13 5.55 -8.84 -9.75
C TYR A 13 5.78 -8.46 -11.21
N ASP A 14 6.60 -9.25 -11.90
CA ASP A 14 6.85 -9.11 -13.34
C ASP A 14 5.91 -10.05 -14.11
N LEU A 15 4.86 -9.48 -14.71
CA LEU A 15 3.86 -10.23 -15.48
C LEU A 15 4.45 -10.96 -16.70
N LYS A 16 5.58 -10.50 -17.27
CA LYS A 16 6.19 -11.14 -18.43
C LYS A 16 7.07 -12.31 -18.03
N LYS A 17 7.72 -12.20 -16.87
CA LYS A 17 8.64 -13.22 -16.36
C LYS A 17 7.99 -14.21 -15.40
N ASP A 18 6.72 -14.00 -15.05
CA ASP A 18 6.00 -14.80 -14.04
C ASP A 18 6.81 -14.93 -12.74
N SER A 19 7.26 -13.78 -12.19
CA SER A 19 8.17 -13.80 -11.04
C SER A 19 7.99 -12.62 -10.09
N ILE A 20 8.25 -12.88 -8.81
CA ILE A 20 8.30 -11.85 -7.76
C ILE A 20 9.69 -11.20 -7.78
N LEU A 21 9.73 -9.89 -8.02
CA LEU A 21 10.97 -9.10 -8.04
C LEU A 21 11.34 -8.56 -6.66
N ALA A 22 10.35 -8.24 -5.82
CA ALA A 22 10.55 -7.73 -4.48
C ALA A 22 9.32 -8.03 -3.61
N ARG A 23 9.54 -8.14 -2.29
CA ARG A 23 8.48 -8.30 -1.30
C ARG A 23 8.76 -7.45 -0.06
N GLY A 24 7.72 -7.03 0.64
CA GLY A 24 7.88 -6.22 1.85
C GLY A 24 6.63 -6.17 2.73
N LEU A 25 6.83 -5.66 3.95
CA LEU A 25 5.76 -5.30 4.86
C LEU A 25 5.00 -4.07 4.36
N VAL A 26 3.69 -4.05 4.62
CA VAL A 26 2.82 -2.92 4.30
C VAL A 26 1.75 -2.79 5.37
N ALA A 27 1.60 -1.59 5.92
CA ALA A 27 0.49 -1.27 6.82
C ALA A 27 -0.80 -1.04 6.04
N HIS A 28 -1.90 -1.42 6.67
CA HIS A 28 -3.26 -1.15 6.20
C HIS A 28 -3.94 -0.11 7.09
N GLY A 29 -5.06 0.45 6.62
CA GLY A 29 -5.81 1.47 7.37
C GLY A 29 -6.37 0.96 8.69
N SER A 30 -6.21 1.74 9.75
CA SER A 30 -6.74 1.43 11.09
C SER A 30 -8.25 1.30 11.09
N GLY A 31 -8.95 2.07 10.26
CA GLY A 31 -10.40 1.99 10.10
C GLY A 31 -10.87 0.74 9.34
N SER A 32 -9.97 -0.17 8.97
CA SER A 32 -10.33 -1.51 8.48
C SER A 32 -10.46 -2.54 9.60
N ASP A 33 -9.93 -2.27 10.78
CA ASP A 33 -10.14 -3.11 11.95
C ASP A 33 -11.58 -2.90 12.47
N ASN A 34 -12.24 -4.01 12.78
CA ASN A 34 -13.62 -4.06 13.24
C ASN A 34 -13.72 -4.79 14.60
N GLY A 35 -12.73 -4.56 15.48
CA GLY A 35 -12.69 -5.14 16.82
C GLY A 35 -12.55 -6.65 16.81
N GLY A 36 -11.65 -7.18 15.96
CA GLY A 36 -11.41 -8.62 15.83
C GLY A 36 -12.44 -9.38 14.98
N LYS A 37 -13.41 -8.68 14.38
CA LYS A 37 -14.32 -9.24 13.37
C LYS A 37 -13.69 -9.23 11.97
N GLU A 38 -14.48 -9.56 10.96
CA GLU A 38 -14.06 -9.41 9.57
C GLU A 38 -13.64 -7.96 9.26
N LEU A 39 -12.55 -7.84 8.49
CA LEU A 39 -12.02 -6.53 8.10
C LEU A 39 -13.04 -5.80 7.22
N VAL A 40 -13.16 -4.50 7.46
CA VAL A 40 -14.01 -3.61 6.66
C VAL A 40 -13.16 -2.76 5.72
N PHE A 41 -13.70 -2.47 4.56
CA PHE A 41 -13.04 -1.62 3.56
C PHE A 41 -13.99 -0.50 3.18
N SER A 42 -13.43 0.67 2.88
CA SER A 42 -14.25 1.84 2.61
C SER A 42 -13.55 2.78 1.63
N ASN A 43 -14.37 3.44 0.82
CA ASN A 43 -14.00 4.49 -0.11
C ASN A 43 -14.47 5.87 0.40
N THR A 44 -14.85 5.96 1.67
CA THR A 44 -15.42 7.18 2.28
C THR A 44 -14.32 8.06 2.86
N ILE A 45 -14.43 9.36 2.65
CA ILE A 45 -13.51 10.35 3.24
C ILE A 45 -13.51 10.19 4.77
N SER A 46 -12.32 10.31 5.37
CA SER A 46 -12.10 10.19 6.82
C SER A 46 -12.46 8.82 7.46
N SER A 47 -12.74 7.77 6.67
CA SER A 47 -13.02 6.45 7.24
C SER A 47 -11.80 5.76 7.85
N TYR A 48 -10.59 6.21 7.51
CA TYR A 48 -9.30 5.60 7.84
C TYR A 48 -9.14 4.12 7.40
N SER A 49 -10.10 3.58 6.67
CA SER A 49 -10.07 2.22 6.11
C SER A 49 -9.32 2.20 4.78
N THR A 50 -8.69 1.07 4.49
CA THR A 50 -8.16 0.76 3.17
C THR A 50 -9.29 0.74 2.14
N SER A 51 -9.04 1.28 0.95
CA SER A 51 -9.89 1.05 -0.23
C SER A 51 -9.33 -0.11 -1.04
N LEU A 52 -10.18 -1.06 -1.46
CA LEU A 52 -9.76 -2.18 -2.31
C LEU A 52 -9.84 -1.82 -3.79
N GLY A 53 -9.11 -2.56 -4.63
CA GLY A 53 -9.17 -2.47 -6.08
C GLY A 53 -7.86 -2.05 -6.72
N LYS A 54 -7.95 -1.73 -8.00
CA LYS A 54 -6.84 -1.32 -8.87
C LYS A 54 -6.60 0.18 -8.77
N TYR A 55 -5.33 0.55 -8.75
CA TYR A 55 -4.85 1.92 -8.68
C TYR A 55 -3.86 2.17 -9.81
N LYS A 56 -3.98 3.32 -10.45
CA LYS A 56 -2.89 3.91 -11.22
C LYS A 56 -1.96 4.64 -10.24
N ILE A 57 -0.70 4.25 -10.22
CA ILE A 57 0.34 4.98 -9.51
C ILE A 57 0.71 6.20 -10.36
N GLY A 58 0.53 7.39 -9.79
CA GLY A 58 0.85 8.68 -10.40
C GLY A 58 2.25 9.16 -10.04
N ASN A 59 2.49 10.45 -10.28
CA ASN A 59 3.79 11.07 -10.01
C ASN A 59 4.16 11.01 -8.53
N SER A 60 5.46 10.92 -8.27
CA SER A 60 6.04 11.13 -6.96
C SER A 60 5.96 12.61 -6.55
N TYR A 61 5.97 12.85 -5.25
CA TYR A 61 6.07 14.16 -4.64
C TYR A 61 6.65 14.04 -3.22
N ASP A 62 7.12 15.15 -2.67
CA ASP A 62 7.54 15.22 -1.27
C ASP A 62 6.33 15.52 -0.37
N GLY A 63 5.92 14.50 0.38
CA GLY A 63 4.84 14.57 1.36
C GLY A 63 5.34 14.71 2.79
N LYS A 64 4.41 14.60 3.74
CA LYS A 64 4.68 14.71 5.19
C LYS A 64 5.78 13.75 5.69
N PHE A 65 5.93 12.59 5.06
CA PHE A 65 6.90 11.55 5.43
C PHE A 65 7.99 11.37 4.38
N GLY A 66 8.27 12.41 3.58
CA GLY A 66 9.19 12.37 2.45
C GLY A 66 8.52 11.86 1.18
N LEU A 67 9.28 11.14 0.35
CA LEU A 67 8.83 10.59 -0.93
C LEU A 67 7.50 9.85 -0.80
N ALA A 68 6.54 10.21 -1.65
CA ALA A 68 5.25 9.55 -1.76
C ALA A 68 4.77 9.54 -3.21
N TYR A 69 3.90 8.59 -3.55
CA TYR A 69 3.28 8.48 -4.88
C TYR A 69 1.77 8.67 -4.78
N LYS A 70 1.24 9.54 -5.63
CA LYS A 70 -0.20 9.75 -5.77
C LYS A 70 -0.88 8.47 -6.26
N LEU A 71 -1.99 8.08 -5.65
CA LEU A 71 -2.77 6.93 -6.12
C LEU A 71 -4.11 7.39 -6.67
N HIS A 72 -4.42 6.96 -7.89
CA HIS A 72 -5.70 7.21 -8.55
C HIS A 72 -6.48 5.89 -8.63
N GLY A 73 -7.66 5.85 -8.03
CA GLY A 73 -8.52 4.68 -8.08
C GLY A 73 -9.05 4.41 -9.49
N LEU A 74 -9.07 3.14 -9.87
CA LEU A 74 -9.58 2.66 -11.16
C LEU A 74 -10.86 1.82 -11.01
N ASP A 75 -11.26 1.48 -9.78
CA ASP A 75 -12.44 0.69 -9.47
C ASP A 75 -13.42 1.52 -8.59
N LYS A 76 -14.71 1.17 -8.60
CA LYS A 76 -15.73 1.88 -7.77
C LYS A 76 -15.40 1.87 -6.27
N THR A 77 -14.72 0.82 -5.81
CA THR A 77 -14.31 0.62 -4.42
C THR A 77 -13.15 1.52 -3.97
N ASN A 78 -12.49 2.21 -4.90
CA ASN A 78 -11.38 3.13 -4.61
C ASN A 78 -11.43 4.45 -5.40
N SER A 79 -12.57 4.77 -6.03
CA SER A 79 -12.73 5.96 -6.87
C SER A 79 -12.43 7.29 -6.15
N ASN A 80 -12.54 7.34 -4.81
CA ASN A 80 -12.22 8.54 -4.03
C ASN A 80 -10.76 8.56 -3.53
N ALA A 81 -9.93 7.57 -3.87
CA ALA A 81 -8.57 7.45 -3.32
C ALA A 81 -7.76 8.74 -3.42
N PHE A 82 -7.78 9.40 -4.58
CA PHE A 82 -7.07 10.67 -4.78
C PHE A 82 -7.63 11.78 -3.88
N ASN A 83 -8.96 11.94 -3.82
CA ASN A 83 -9.64 12.94 -2.99
C ASN A 83 -9.46 12.68 -1.49
N ARG A 84 -9.24 11.42 -1.11
CA ARG A 84 -8.92 10.98 0.25
C ARG A 84 -7.45 11.16 0.63
N PHE A 85 -6.62 11.66 -0.29
CA PHE A 85 -5.16 11.71 -0.15
C PHE A 85 -4.53 10.34 0.16
N VAL A 86 -5.11 9.27 -0.39
CA VAL A 86 -4.53 7.93 -0.33
C VAL A 86 -3.31 7.91 -1.24
N VAL A 87 -2.15 7.65 -0.66
CA VAL A 87 -0.85 7.66 -1.35
C VAL A 87 -0.02 6.45 -0.93
N LEU A 88 0.89 6.01 -1.80
CA LEU A 88 1.92 5.05 -1.42
C LEU A 88 3.10 5.83 -0.83
N HIS A 89 3.40 5.61 0.44
CA HIS A 89 4.49 6.30 1.13
C HIS A 89 5.18 5.40 2.15
N SER A 90 6.27 5.91 2.73
CA SER A 90 6.97 5.21 3.81
C SER A 90 6.68 5.80 5.19
N HIS A 91 6.93 5.01 6.24
CA HIS A 91 6.99 5.49 7.61
C HIS A 91 7.97 4.63 8.43
N SER A 92 8.69 5.24 9.37
CA SER A 92 9.71 4.56 10.21
C SER A 92 9.15 3.47 11.13
N CYS A 93 7.84 3.50 11.40
CA CYS A 93 7.17 2.48 12.20
C CYS A 93 7.02 1.12 11.48
N ILE A 94 7.30 1.06 10.18
CA ILE A 94 7.27 -0.19 9.42
C ILE A 94 8.66 -0.83 9.45
N PRO A 95 8.83 -2.00 10.07
CA PRO A 95 10.10 -2.72 10.07
C PRO A 95 10.54 -3.07 8.65
N GLN A 96 11.85 -3.19 8.44
CA GLN A 96 12.39 -3.62 7.15
C GLN A 96 12.16 -5.12 6.90
N ASN A 97 12.25 -5.94 7.94
CA ASN A 97 12.13 -7.40 7.87
C ASN A 97 10.83 -7.85 8.52
N GLU A 98 10.37 -9.06 8.18
CA GLU A 98 9.20 -9.67 8.82
C GLU A 98 9.36 -9.75 10.34
N VAL A 99 8.27 -9.52 11.05
CA VAL A 99 8.20 -9.54 12.52
C VAL A 99 7.14 -10.49 13.04
N ALA A 100 6.48 -11.26 12.14
CA ALA A 100 5.51 -12.27 12.53
C ALA A 100 6.09 -13.21 13.61
N PRO A 101 5.33 -13.54 14.67
CA PRO A 101 3.89 -13.33 14.82
C PRO A 101 3.46 -11.94 15.33
N LEU A 102 4.39 -10.99 15.54
CA LEU A 102 4.04 -9.62 15.96
C LEU A 102 3.32 -8.85 14.84
N GLU A 103 2.50 -7.89 15.23
CA GLU A 103 1.86 -6.95 14.30
C GLU A 103 2.70 -5.69 14.08
N ILE A 104 2.54 -5.08 12.91
CA ILE A 104 3.10 -3.76 12.62
C ILE A 104 2.10 -2.63 12.89
N CYS A 105 2.58 -1.40 12.91
CA CYS A 105 1.72 -0.22 12.97
C CYS A 105 0.69 -0.18 11.83
N ARG A 106 -0.41 0.56 12.05
CA ARG A 106 -1.47 0.81 11.06
C ARG A 106 -1.33 2.20 10.46
N SER A 107 -1.85 2.38 9.26
CA SER A 107 -1.97 3.68 8.59
C SER A 107 -3.38 4.26 8.76
N TRP A 108 -3.66 5.39 8.13
CA TRP A 108 -5.02 5.96 8.00
C TRP A 108 -5.67 5.68 6.64
N GLY A 109 -5.31 4.55 6.02
CA GLY A 109 -5.88 4.07 4.76
C GLY A 109 -4.87 3.99 3.61
N CYS A 110 -3.73 4.66 3.75
CA CYS A 110 -2.62 4.58 2.80
C CYS A 110 -1.90 3.23 2.88
N PRO A 111 -1.48 2.63 1.75
CA PRO A 111 -0.45 1.58 1.79
C PRO A 111 0.87 2.22 2.24
N THR A 112 1.30 1.89 3.46
CA THR A 112 2.52 2.45 4.05
C THR A 112 3.58 1.37 4.21
N VAL A 113 4.78 1.60 3.68
CA VAL A 113 5.89 0.63 3.71
C VAL A 113 7.09 1.16 4.49
N SER A 114 8.16 0.36 4.64
CA SER A 114 9.41 0.86 5.23
C SER A 114 10.13 1.82 4.26
N PRO A 115 10.92 2.79 4.75
CA PRO A 115 11.70 3.70 3.88
C PRO A 115 12.65 2.94 2.93
N ALA A 116 13.28 1.88 3.43
CA ALA A 116 14.13 1.01 2.62
C ALA A 116 13.33 0.35 1.47
N PHE A 117 12.15 -0.20 1.78
CA PHE A 117 11.33 -0.84 0.76
C PHE A 117 10.77 0.16 -0.26
N LEU A 118 10.37 1.37 0.17
CA LEU A 118 9.95 2.42 -0.77
C LEU A 118 11.08 2.80 -1.75
N SER A 119 12.33 2.79 -1.28
CA SER A 119 13.50 3.02 -2.13
C SER A 119 13.68 1.92 -3.17
N THR A 120 13.42 0.65 -2.80
CA THR A 120 13.34 -0.45 -3.76
C THR A 120 12.19 -0.26 -4.75
N LEU A 121 10.99 0.14 -4.29
CA LEU A 121 9.83 0.39 -5.17
C LEU A 121 10.14 1.48 -6.20
N LYS A 122 10.82 2.57 -5.79
CA LYS A 122 11.24 3.67 -6.67
C LYS A 122 11.97 3.17 -7.93
N MET A 123 12.81 2.13 -7.81
CA MET A 123 13.55 1.55 -8.93
C MET A 123 12.64 0.91 -10.01
N TYR A 124 11.38 0.62 -9.67
CA TYR A 124 10.39 0.09 -10.59
C TYR A 124 9.39 1.16 -11.02
N LEU A 125 8.96 2.02 -10.09
CA LEU A 125 7.91 3.03 -10.32
C LEU A 125 8.38 4.19 -11.21
N ASP A 126 9.64 4.61 -11.09
CA ASP A 126 10.16 5.76 -11.83
C ASP A 126 10.74 5.40 -13.21
N LYS A 127 10.57 4.15 -13.65
CA LYS A 127 11.05 3.72 -14.97
C LYS A 127 10.14 4.32 -16.06
N PRO A 128 10.68 5.14 -16.98
CA PRO A 128 9.89 5.76 -18.03
C PRO A 128 9.26 4.70 -18.95
N GLY A 129 8.03 4.97 -19.39
CA GLY A 129 7.31 4.13 -20.36
C GLY A 129 6.81 2.78 -19.84
N LYS A 130 6.92 2.50 -18.53
CA LYS A 130 6.39 1.28 -17.90
C LYS A 130 5.28 1.62 -16.93
N PRO A 131 3.99 1.60 -17.35
CA PRO A 131 2.90 1.81 -16.43
C PRO A 131 2.89 0.70 -15.38
N VAL A 132 2.80 1.09 -14.10
CA VAL A 132 2.69 0.15 -12.98
C VAL A 132 1.27 0.20 -12.43
N LEU A 133 0.65 -0.97 -12.37
CA LEU A 133 -0.64 -1.17 -11.73
C LEU A 133 -0.42 -1.61 -10.28
N LEU A 134 -1.02 -0.91 -9.32
CA LEU A 134 -1.12 -1.41 -7.95
C LEU A 134 -2.51 -2.03 -7.76
N GLN A 135 -2.57 -3.24 -7.22
CA GLN A 135 -3.83 -3.87 -6.84
C GLN A 135 -3.80 -4.17 -5.34
N ILE A 136 -4.78 -3.62 -4.62
CA ILE A 136 -5.00 -3.94 -3.21
C ILE A 136 -6.23 -4.84 -3.13
N PHE A 137 -6.07 -6.03 -2.55
CA PHE A 137 -7.10 -7.06 -2.48
C PHE A 137 -7.11 -7.70 -1.08
N TYR A 138 -8.22 -8.34 -0.74
CA TYR A 138 -8.43 -9.08 0.51
C TYR A 138 -9.28 -10.32 0.25
#